data_AF-A0A969A194-F1
#
_entry.id   AF-A0A969A194-F1
#
_cell.length_a   1.000
_cell.length_b   1.000
_cell.length_c   1.000
_cell.angle_alpha   90.00
_cell.angle_beta   90.00
_cell.angle_gamma   90.00
#
_symmetry.space_group_name_H-M   'P 1'
#
loop_
_entity.id
_entity.type
_entity.pdbx_description
1 polymer ?
#
loop_
_entity_poly.entity_id
_entity_poly.type
_entity_poly.pdbx_seq_one_letter_code
_entity_poly.pdbx_strand_id
1 'polypeptide(L)' 'MDADKRAQIQAHAEKIAELLYEETDPEQVKTLEGIKVAVWNHLLETVGPDIGLFLSAQAAG' A
#
# COMPACT_ATOMS: atom_id res chain seq x y z
N MET A 1 18.55 6.37 -4.35
CA MET A 1 17.78 6.73 -3.14
C MET A 1 18.77 6.78 -1.99
N ASP A 2 18.89 7.91 -1.31
CA ASP A 2 19.75 8.03 -0.12
C ASP A 2 19.18 7.23 1.07
N ALA A 3 20.01 7.03 2.10
CA ALA A 3 19.68 6.20 3.25
C ALA A 3 18.52 6.79 4.07
N ASP A 4 18.49 8.11 4.23
CA ASP A 4 17.47 8.81 5.02
C ASP A 4 16.09 8.70 4.37
N LYS A 5 16.02 8.85 3.05
CA LYS A 5 14.80 8.66 2.27
C LYS A 5 14.33 7.21 2.32
N ARG A 6 15.25 6.25 2.29
CA ARG A 6 14.90 4.82 2.46
C ARG A 6 14.32 4.53 3.84
N ALA A 7 14.90 5.11 4.89
CA ALA A 7 14.40 4.94 6.25
C ALA A 7 13.00 5.56 6.43
N GLN A 8 12.76 6.74 5.87
CA GLN A 8 11.45 7.39 5.89
C GLN A 8 10.39 6.52 5.18
N ILE A 9 10.69 6.04 3.97
CA ILE A 9 9.78 5.17 3.22
C ILE A 9 9.46 3.90 4.02
N GLN A 10 10.47 3.28 4.64
CA GLN A 10 10.27 2.07 5.44
C GLN A 10 9.38 2.33 6.66
N ALA A 11 9.64 3.40 7.42
CA ALA A 11 8.85 3.74 8.60
C ALA A 11 7.38 4.01 8.25
N HIS A 12 7.14 4.70 7.12
CA HIS A 12 5.77 4.92 6.64
C HIS A 12 5.11 3.61 6.18
N ALA A 13 5.84 2.76 5.44
CA ALA A 13 5.32 1.48 4.98
C ALA A 13 4.95 0.55 6.15
N GLU A 14 5.76 0.49 7.20
CA GLU A 14 5.47 -0.29 8.41
C GLU A 14 4.23 0.21 9.13
N LYS A 15 4.09 1.53 9.28
CA LYS A 15 2.92 2.10 9.95
C LYS A 15 1.63 1.89 9.16
N ILE A 16 1.71 2.01 7.83
CA ILE A 16 0.59 1.71 6.94
C ILE A 16 0.23 0.22 7.01
N ALA A 17 1.22 -0.68 7.01
CA ALA A 17 0.98 -2.11 7.10
C ALA A 17 0.29 -2.53 8.41
N GLU A 18 0.67 -1.92 9.54
CA GLU A 18 0.02 -2.15 10.83
C GLU A 18 -1.47 -1.78 10.78
N LEU A 19 -1.79 -0.57 10.31
CA LEU A 19 -3.17 -0.09 10.21
C LEU A 19 -4.02 -0.96 9.27
N LEU A 20 -3.48 -1.33 8.11
CA LEU A 20 -4.21 -2.13 7.13
C LEU A 20 -4.44 -3.57 7.60
N TYR A 21 -3.52 -4.12 8.39
CA TYR A 21 -3.70 -5.43 9.00
C TYR A 21 -4.84 -5.41 10.03
N GLU A 22 -4.96 -4.35 10.84
CA GLU A 22 -6.06 -4.18 11.80
C GLU A 22 -7.44 -4.07 11.12
N GLU A 23 -7.49 -3.43 9.94
CA GLU A 23 -8.73 -3.29 9.15
C GLU A 23 -9.05 -4.51 8.27
N THR A 24 -8.15 -5.51 8.21
CA THR A 24 -8.37 -6.71 7.39
C THR A 24 -9.28 -7.71 8.11
N ASP A 25 -10.24 -8.27 7.39
CA ASP A 25 -11.09 -9.35 7.91
C ASP A 25 -10.23 -10.55 8.37
N PRO A 26 -10.33 -10.98 9.64
CA PRO A 26 -9.60 -12.13 10.15
C PRO A 26 -9.80 -13.44 9.36
N GLU A 27 -10.90 -13.59 8.62
CA GLU A 27 -11.10 -14.73 7.73
C GLU A 27 -10.24 -14.65 6.46
N GLN A 28 -9.96 -13.44 5.95
CA GLN A 28 -9.15 -13.25 4.75
C GLN A 28 -7.67 -13.59 4.99
N VAL A 29 -7.16 -13.40 6.20
CA VAL A 29 -5.76 -13.75 6.53
C VAL A 29 -5.52 -15.26 6.70
N LYS A 30 -6.57 -16.09 6.67
CA LYS A 30 -6.45 -17.55 6.84
C LYS A 30 -6.01 -18.29 5.59
N THR A 31 -6.13 -17.67 4.42
CA THR A 31 -5.77 -18.31 3.14
C THR A 31 -4.87 -17.40 2.33
N LEU A 32 -4.01 -18.00 1.50
CA LEU A 32 -3.13 -17.24 0.62
C LEU A 32 -3.93 -16.37 -0.37
N GLU A 33 -5.08 -16.86 -0.82
CA GLU A 33 -5.97 -16.12 -1.73
C GLU A 33 -6.58 -14.91 -1.02
N GLY A 34 -7.13 -15.10 0.18
CA GLY A 34 -7.69 -14.00 0.97
C GLY A 34 -6.65 -12.93 1.31
N ILE A 35 -5.42 -13.34 1.67
CA ILE A 35 -4.31 -12.41 1.91
C ILE A 35 -4.01 -11.59 0.66
N LYS A 36 -3.93 -12.23 -0.52
CA LYS A 36 -3.65 -11.52 -1.78
C LYS A 36 -4.74 -10.50 -2.11
N VAL A 37 -6.00 -10.88 -1.96
CA VAL A 37 -7.14 -9.98 -2.21
C VAL A 37 -7.10 -8.79 -1.26
N ALA A 38 -6.92 -9.03 0.04
CA ALA A 38 -6.83 -7.97 1.05
C ALA A 38 -5.68 -7.01 0.75
N VAL A 39 -4.46 -7.53 0.52
CA VAL A 39 -3.29 -6.71 0.20
C VAL A 39 -3.50 -5.90 -1.07
N TRP A 40 -4.09 -6.49 -2.12
CA TRP A 40 -4.33 -5.79 -3.38
C TRP A 40 -5.35 -4.66 -3.23
N ASN A 41 -6.47 -4.92 -2.54
CA ASN A 41 -7.49 -3.90 -2.30
C ASN A 41 -6.92 -2.74 -1.48
N HIS A 42 -6.22 -3.06 -0.38
CA HIS A 42 -5.55 -2.05 0.44
C HIS A 42 -4.58 -1.19 -0.36
N LEU A 43 -3.78 -1.80 -1.24
CA LEU A 43 -2.84 -1.06 -2.09
C LEU A 43 -3.58 -0.11 -3.05
N LEU A 44 -4.67 -0.58 -3.67
CA LEU A 44 -5.47 0.21 -4.61
C LEU A 44 -6.20 1.38 -3.94
N GLU A 45 -6.70 1.19 -2.72
CA GLU A 45 -7.52 2.19 -2.02
C GLU A 45 -6.68 3.22 -1.24
N THR A 46 -5.48 2.85 -0.78
CA THR A 46 -4.63 3.73 0.03
C THR A 46 -3.59 4.47 -0.81
N VAL A 47 -2.60 3.75 -1.33
CA VAL A 47 -1.44 4.31 -2.02
C VAL A 47 -1.74 4.52 -3.51
N GLY A 48 -2.67 3.74 -4.06
CA GLY A 48 -3.09 3.78 -5.46
C GLY A 48 -3.47 5.17 -5.98
N PRO A 49 -4.32 5.95 -5.28
CA PRO A 49 -4.72 7.29 -5.73
C PRO A 49 -3.53 8.26 -5.80
N ASP A 50 -2.65 8.22 -4.81
CA ASP A 50 -1.52 9.16 -4.69
C ASP A 50 -0.42 8.85 -5.73
N ILE A 51 -0.16 7.57 -6.00
CA ILE A 51 0.80 7.16 -7.05
C ILE A 51 0.16 7.27 -8.44
N GLY A 52 -1.16 7.08 -8.56
CA GLY A 52 -1.90 7.23 -9.81
C GLY A 52 -1.76 8.63 -10.43
N LEU A 53 -1.55 9.66 -9.61
CA LEU A 53 -1.22 11.01 -10.07
C LEU A 53 0.05 11.05 -10.92
N PHE A 54 1.03 10.16 -10.71
CA PHE A 54 2.23 10.07 -11.55
C PHE A 54 1.89 9.73 -13.01
N LEU A 55 0.82 8.97 -13.25
CA LEU A 55 0.35 8.66 -14.59
C LEU A 55 -0.35 9.87 -15.24
N SER A 56 -1.04 10.69 -14.45
CA SER A 56 -1.69 11.91 -14.94
C SER A 56 -0.69 12.99 -15.38
N ALA A 57 0.45 13.09 -14.70
CA ALA A 57 1.54 14.00 -15.10
C ALA A 57 2.15 13.63 -16.46
N GLN A 58 2.07 12.36 -16.86
CA GLN A 58 2.56 11.87 -18.16
C GLN A 58 1.54 12.06 -19.29
N ALA A 59 0.24 12.08 -18.99
CA ALA A 59 -0.84 12.26 -19.97
C ALA A 59 -1.12 13.72 -20.34
N ALA A 60 -0.58 14.68 -19.57
CA ALA A 60 -0.75 16.12 -19.78
C ALA A 60 0.39 16.80 -20.55
N GLY A 61 1.38 16.03 -21.04
CA GLY A 61 2.50 16.49 -21.88
C GLY A 61 2.49 15.81 -23.24
#